data_AF-A0A9D7UL59-F1
#
_entry.id   AF-A0A9D7UL59-F1
#
_cell.length_a   1.000
_cell.length_b   1.000
_cell.length_c   1.000
_cell.angle_alpha   90.00
_cell.angle_beta   90.00
_cell.angle_gamma   90.00
#
_symmetry.space_group_name_H-M   'P 1'
#
loop_
_entity.id
_entity.type
_entity.pdbx_description
1 polymer ?
#
loop_
_entity_poly.entity_id
_entity_poly.type
_entity_poly.pdbx_seq_one_letter_code
_entity_poly.pdbx_strand_id
1 'polypeptide(L)'
;MTENIDSFRKAKLIQRFIALVFLILGGWCLVSPMSVVQLTILPEHQAFTMPMRVAIGAFGAQACLAGLFVWFSVFTRTTYLAYGLALLPFFAFDWWFYFVDPLFNELILLDAVGNLIMLALCVCGYKLLRNASEVDAGS
;
A
#
# COMPACT_ATOMS: atom_id res chain seq x y z
N MET A 1 8.49 11.94 28.90
CA MET A 1 8.33 12.95 27.82
C MET A 1 9.21 12.67 26.58
N THR A 2 10.52 12.41 26.72
CA THR A 2 11.44 12.12 25.60
C THR A 2 11.11 10.83 24.83
N GLU A 3 10.71 9.77 25.52
CA GLU A 3 10.32 8.47 24.92
C GLU A 3 9.06 8.56 24.04
N ASN A 4 8.13 9.44 24.42
CA ASN A 4 6.89 9.67 23.69
C ASN A 4 7.14 10.44 22.38
N ILE A 5 8.01 11.46 22.42
CA ILE A 5 8.45 12.21 21.22
C ILE A 5 9.14 11.28 20.20
N ASP A 6 9.97 10.35 20.66
CA ASP A 6 10.64 9.37 19.79
C ASP A 6 9.63 8.42 19.12
N SER A 7 8.64 7.95 19.88
CA SER A 7 7.55 7.11 19.37
C SER A 7 6.75 7.80 18.27
N PHE A 8 6.36 9.07 18.45
CA PHE A 8 5.66 9.83 17.40
C PHE A 8 6.51 10.05 16.14
N ARG A 9 7.81 10.30 16.29
CA ARG A 9 8.73 10.46 15.13
C ARG A 9 8.87 9.17 14.34
N LYS A 10 9.06 8.04 15.02
CA LYS A 10 9.11 6.70 14.42
C LYS A 10 7.80 6.34 13.73
N ALA A 11 6.66 6.62 14.35
CA ALA A 11 5.36 6.46 13.70
C ALA A 11 5.27 7.28 12.41
N LYS A 12 5.67 8.56 12.43
CA LYS A 12 5.67 9.38 11.21
C LYS A 12 6.60 8.85 10.12
N LEU A 13 7.73 8.24 10.49
CA LEU A 13 8.62 7.59 9.53
C LEU A 13 7.97 6.36 8.89
N ILE A 14 7.31 5.51 9.70
CA ILE A 14 6.54 4.35 9.23
C ILE A 14 5.45 4.79 8.24
N GLN A 15 4.69 5.83 8.57
CA GLN A 15 3.69 6.44 7.68
C GLN A 15 4.30 6.82 6.32
N ARG A 16 5.47 7.46 6.31
CA ARG A 16 6.16 7.83 5.07
C ARG A 16 6.59 6.62 4.25
N PHE A 17 7.04 5.55 4.88
CA PHE A 17 7.36 4.30 4.17
C PHE A 17 6.12 3.69 3.51
N ILE A 18 4.97 3.68 4.19
CA ILE A 18 3.69 3.25 3.58
C ILE A 18 3.39 4.10 2.34
N ALA A 19 3.49 5.43 2.46
CA ALA A 19 3.25 6.33 1.34
C ALA A 19 4.20 6.09 0.16
N LEU A 20 5.49 5.78 0.40
CA LEU A 20 6.44 5.48 -0.67
C LEU A 20 6.01 4.28 -1.51
N VAL A 21 5.48 3.22 -0.90
CA VAL A 21 5.02 2.03 -1.63
C VAL A 21 3.94 2.43 -2.65
N PHE A 22 2.93 3.19 -2.22
CA PHE A 22 1.88 3.70 -3.11
C PHE A 22 2.42 4.62 -4.20
N LEU A 23 3.31 5.55 -3.86
CA LEU A 23 3.83 6.52 -4.82
C LEU A 23 4.73 5.85 -5.88
N ILE A 24 5.51 4.84 -5.50
CA ILE A 24 6.41 4.14 -6.42
C ILE A 24 5.60 3.20 -7.32
N LEU A 25 4.80 2.28 -6.75
CA LEU A 25 4.06 1.29 -7.53
C LEU A 25 2.91 1.94 -8.31
N GLY A 26 2.17 2.86 -7.66
CA GLY A 26 1.14 3.67 -8.31
C GLY A 26 1.71 4.60 -9.37
N GLY A 27 2.87 5.20 -9.10
CA GLY A 27 3.58 6.04 -10.07
C GLY A 27 4.01 5.25 -11.30
N TRP A 28 4.46 4.01 -11.14
CA TRP A 28 4.77 3.12 -12.26
C TRP A 28 3.53 2.81 -13.11
N CYS A 29 2.41 2.48 -12.47
CA CYS A 29 1.12 2.27 -13.15
C CYS A 29 0.64 3.53 -13.89
N LEU A 30 0.85 4.71 -13.33
CA LEU A 30 0.44 5.99 -13.90
C LEU A 30 1.30 6.40 -15.10
N VAL A 31 2.62 6.34 -14.96
CA VAL A 31 3.58 6.83 -15.96
C VAL A 31 3.76 5.85 -17.10
N SER A 32 3.75 4.55 -16.81
CA SER A 32 4.00 3.49 -17.80
C SER A 32 3.01 2.33 -17.67
N PRO A 33 1.70 2.57 -17.84
CA PRO A 33 0.65 1.56 -17.64
C PRO A 33 0.83 0.32 -18.52
N MET A 34 1.29 0.51 -19.76
CA MET A 34 1.46 -0.63 -20.67
C MET A 34 2.68 -1.49 -20.34
N SER A 35 3.69 -0.94 -19.66
CA SER A 35 4.79 -1.77 -19.16
C SER A 35 4.32 -2.68 -18.03
N VAL A 36 3.39 -2.21 -17.19
CA VAL A 36 2.76 -3.05 -16.15
C VAL A 36 2.02 -4.20 -16.81
N VAL A 37 1.16 -3.93 -17.80
CA VAL A 37 0.45 -4.98 -18.57
C VAL A 37 1.42 -5.99 -19.18
N GLN A 38 2.50 -5.53 -19.81
CA GLN A 38 3.49 -6.42 -20.45
C GLN A 38 4.21 -7.31 -19.46
N LEU A 39 4.49 -6.78 -18.27
CA LEU A 39 5.32 -7.44 -17.29
C LEU A 39 4.50 -8.33 -16.36
N THR A 40 3.27 -7.97 -16.02
CA THR A 40 2.49 -8.70 -15.00
C THR A 40 1.41 -9.59 -15.58
N ILE A 41 0.80 -9.27 -16.73
CA ILE A 41 -0.30 -10.07 -17.31
C ILE A 41 0.28 -11.18 -18.20
N LEU A 42 -0.30 -12.38 -18.11
CA LEU A 42 0.07 -13.52 -18.95
C LEU A 42 -0.08 -13.18 -20.44
N PRO A 43 0.86 -13.57 -21.33
CA PRO A 43 0.86 -13.16 -22.74
C PRO A 43 -0.46 -13.38 -23.48
N GLU A 44 -1.15 -14.48 -23.21
CA GLU A 44 -2.45 -14.86 -23.79
C GLU A 44 -3.62 -13.94 -23.38
N HIS A 45 -3.47 -13.19 -22.29
CA HIS A 45 -4.47 -12.26 -21.76
C HIS A 45 -4.09 -10.79 -21.95
N GLN A 46 -2.92 -10.50 -22.55
CA GLN A 46 -2.49 -9.12 -22.76
C GLN A 46 -3.35 -8.41 -23.79
N ALA A 47 -3.94 -7.29 -23.39
CA ALA A 47 -4.72 -6.42 -24.26
C ALA A 47 -4.07 -5.03 -24.37
N PHE A 48 -3.49 -4.73 -25.53
CA PHE A 48 -2.84 -3.44 -25.81
C PHE A 48 -3.82 -2.37 -26.30
N THR A 49 -4.94 -2.23 -25.60
CA THR A 49 -6.04 -1.35 -26.01
C THR A 49 -6.02 -0.02 -25.24
N MET A 50 -6.65 1.01 -25.80
CA MET A 50 -6.78 2.31 -25.13
C MET A 50 -7.56 2.21 -23.80
N PRO A 51 -8.68 1.46 -23.68
CA PRO A 51 -9.35 1.28 -22.40
C PRO A 51 -8.46 0.64 -21.34
N MET A 52 -7.64 -0.36 -21.69
CA MET A 52 -6.70 -0.98 -20.74
C MET A 52 -5.66 0.04 -20.23
N ARG A 53 -5.08 0.83 -21.14
CA ARG A 53 -4.16 1.91 -20.79
C ARG A 53 -4.78 2.90 -19.79
N VAL A 54 -6.02 3.31 -20.05
CA VAL A 54 -6.76 4.24 -19.18
C VAL A 54 -7.06 3.59 -17.83
N ALA A 55 -7.46 2.32 -17.80
CA ALA A 55 -7.78 1.61 -16.56
C ALA A 55 -6.56 1.49 -15.63
N ILE A 56 -5.41 1.02 -16.15
CA ILE A 56 -4.18 0.90 -15.36
C ILE A 56 -3.64 2.28 -14.96
N GLY A 57 -3.72 3.26 -15.85
CA GLY A 57 -3.34 4.64 -15.54
C GLY A 57 -4.20 5.26 -14.43
N ALA A 58 -5.52 5.02 -14.45
CA ALA A 58 -6.44 5.48 -13.43
C ALA A 58 -6.19 4.79 -12.07
N PHE A 59 -5.93 3.48 -12.07
CA PHE A 59 -5.51 2.75 -10.88
C PHE A 59 -4.22 3.35 -10.28
N GLY A 60 -3.22 3.62 -11.13
CA GLY A 60 -1.99 4.30 -10.73
C GLY A 60 -2.24 5.69 -10.14
N ALA A 61 -3.11 6.50 -10.77
CA ALA A 61 -3.48 7.81 -10.25
C ALA A 61 -4.15 7.73 -8.87
N GLN A 62 -5.05 6.76 -8.66
CA GLN A 62 -5.70 6.52 -7.38
C GLN A 62 -4.71 6.08 -6.30
N ALA A 63 -3.77 5.19 -6.64
CA ALA A 63 -2.70 4.78 -5.73
C ALA A 63 -1.80 5.97 -5.36
N CYS A 64 -1.40 6.82 -6.32
CA CYS A 64 -0.66 8.04 -6.04
C CYS A 64 -1.42 9.00 -5.12
N LEU A 65 -2.72 9.19 -5.35
CA LEU A 65 -3.58 10.01 -4.50
C LEU A 65 -3.61 9.46 -3.06
N ALA A 66 -3.77 8.14 -2.90
CA ALA A 66 -3.69 7.49 -1.59
C ALA A 66 -2.32 7.72 -0.93
N GLY A 67 -1.22 7.55 -1.66
CA GLY A 67 0.13 7.79 -1.17
C GLY A 67 0.36 9.24 -0.71
N LEU A 68 -0.17 10.22 -1.44
CA LEU A 68 -0.12 11.64 -1.04
C LEU A 68 -0.94 11.89 0.24
N PHE A 69 -2.14 11.31 0.35
CA PHE A 69 -2.91 11.40 1.60
C PHE A 69 -2.16 10.78 2.77
N VAL A 70 -1.57 9.59 2.59
CA VAL A 70 -0.74 8.98 3.63
C VAL A 70 0.44 9.89 3.98
N TRP A 71 1.12 10.50 3.01
CA TRP A 71 2.30 11.32 3.27
C TRP A 71 2.00 12.58 4.09
N PHE A 72 0.90 13.27 3.77
CA PHE A 72 0.59 14.59 4.32
C PHE A 72 -0.44 14.59 5.46
N SER A 73 -1.13 13.48 5.72
CA SER A 73 -2.08 13.37 6.83
C SER A 73 -1.39 13.17 8.18
N VAL A 74 -2.17 13.28 9.26
CA VAL A 74 -1.73 12.90 10.62
C VAL A 74 -2.33 11.54 10.95
N PHE A 75 -1.51 10.49 11.03
CA PHE A 75 -2.01 9.17 11.41
C PHE A 75 -2.19 9.07 12.93
N THR A 76 -3.38 8.63 13.33
CA THR A 76 -3.66 8.15 14.67
C THR A 76 -3.45 6.64 14.75
N ARG A 77 -3.48 6.07 15.96
CA ARG A 77 -3.53 4.61 16.15
C ARG A 77 -4.67 3.98 15.35
N THR A 78 -5.86 4.57 15.38
CA THR A 78 -7.02 4.07 14.64
C THR A 78 -6.82 4.17 13.14
N THR A 79 -6.13 5.21 12.66
CA THR A 79 -5.78 5.35 11.24
C THR A 79 -4.93 4.18 10.76
N TYR A 80 -3.89 3.80 11.52
CA TYR A 80 -3.07 2.62 11.18
C TYR A 80 -3.88 1.32 11.14
N LEU A 81 -4.79 1.12 12.10
CA LEU A 81 -5.66 -0.07 12.12
C LEU A 81 -6.59 -0.09 10.90
N ALA A 82 -7.29 1.01 10.65
CA ALA A 82 -8.21 1.13 9.52
C ALA A 82 -7.47 0.94 8.18
N TYR A 83 -6.27 1.51 8.05
CA TYR A 83 -5.45 1.34 6.87
C TYR A 83 -5.01 -0.11 6.66
N GLY A 84 -4.56 -0.78 7.72
CA GLY A 84 -4.21 -2.21 7.66
C GLY A 84 -5.38 -3.09 7.23
N LEU A 85 -6.60 -2.80 7.72
CA LEU A 85 -7.81 -3.50 7.29
C LEU A 85 -8.17 -3.21 5.82
N ALA A 86 -7.97 -1.97 5.38
CA ALA A 86 -8.22 -1.55 4.00
C ALA A 86 -7.28 -2.23 2.98
N LEU A 87 -6.16 -2.81 3.41
CA LEU A 87 -5.26 -3.60 2.56
C LEU A 87 -5.78 -5.02 2.29
N LEU A 88 -6.66 -5.56 3.14
CA LEU A 88 -7.12 -6.95 3.03
C LEU A 88 -7.76 -7.32 1.68
N PRO A 89 -8.55 -6.44 1.03
CA PRO A 89 -9.07 -6.71 -0.30
C PRO A 89 -7.99 -6.93 -1.37
N PHE A 90 -6.80 -6.31 -1.25
CA PHE A 90 -5.71 -6.51 -2.21
C PHE A 90 -5.12 -7.92 -2.12
N PHE A 91 -4.95 -8.47 -0.91
CA PHE A 91 -4.52 -9.87 -0.78
C PHE A 91 -5.53 -10.84 -1.39
N ALA A 92 -6.82 -10.55 -1.25
CA ALA A 92 -7.87 -11.35 -1.90
C ALA A 92 -7.81 -11.22 -3.44
N PHE A 93 -7.54 -10.02 -3.95
CA PHE A 93 -7.34 -9.76 -5.37
C PHE A 93 -6.15 -10.55 -5.93
N ASP A 94 -4.98 -10.43 -5.30
CA ASP A 94 -3.76 -11.13 -5.70
C ASP A 94 -3.95 -12.65 -5.68
N TRP A 95 -4.56 -13.17 -4.61
CA TRP A 95 -4.85 -14.60 -4.50
C TRP A 95 -5.79 -15.09 -5.61
N TRP A 96 -6.87 -14.35 -5.88
CA TRP A 96 -7.86 -14.73 -6.87
C TRP A 96 -7.27 -14.77 -8.28
N PHE A 97 -6.58 -13.71 -8.69
CA PHE A 97 -6.05 -13.59 -10.06
C PHE A 97 -4.70 -14.29 -10.28
N TYR A 98 -4.15 -14.91 -9.24
CA TYR A 98 -3.00 -15.80 -9.34
C TYR A 98 -3.39 -17.28 -9.30
N PHE A 99 -4.31 -17.70 -8.40
CA PHE A 99 -4.65 -19.11 -8.21
C PHE A 99 -6.01 -19.55 -8.77
N VAL A 100 -7.03 -18.68 -8.74
CA VAL A 100 -8.42 -19.06 -9.08
C VAL A 100 -8.72 -18.81 -10.55
N ASP A 101 -8.42 -17.60 -11.03
CA ASP A 101 -8.58 -17.19 -12.43
C ASP A 101 -7.27 -16.54 -12.90
N PRO A 102 -6.26 -17.36 -13.27
CA PRO A 102 -4.90 -16.87 -13.51
C PRO A 102 -4.86 -15.85 -14.65
N LEU A 103 -4.71 -14.58 -14.28
CA LEU A 103 -4.54 -13.47 -15.21
C LEU A 103 -3.09 -12.99 -15.22
N PHE A 104 -2.43 -13.06 -14.05
CA PHE A 104 -1.09 -12.55 -13.85
C PHE A 104 -0.05 -13.66 -13.76
N ASN A 105 1.18 -13.33 -14.13
CA ASN A 105 2.36 -14.13 -13.82
C ASN A 105 2.90 -13.79 -12.41
N GLU A 106 4.06 -14.33 -12.05
CA GLU A 106 4.67 -14.21 -10.73
C GLU A 106 5.00 -12.76 -10.32
N LEU A 107 5.09 -11.81 -11.26
CA LEU A 107 5.34 -10.41 -10.94
C LEU A 107 4.18 -9.75 -10.18
N ILE A 108 2.97 -10.31 -10.19
CA ILE A 108 1.88 -9.84 -9.30
C ILE A 108 2.23 -10.00 -7.83
N LEU A 109 3.13 -10.93 -7.49
CA LEU A 109 3.59 -11.10 -6.11
C LEU A 109 4.31 -9.85 -5.59
N LEU A 110 4.76 -8.94 -6.47
CA LEU A 110 5.24 -7.62 -6.06
C LEU A 110 4.16 -6.80 -5.37
N ASP A 111 2.90 -6.86 -5.85
CA ASP A 111 1.77 -6.20 -5.20
C ASP A 111 1.51 -6.82 -3.82
N ALA A 112 1.40 -8.15 -3.76
CA ALA A 112 1.22 -8.89 -2.51
C ALA A 112 2.32 -8.59 -1.48
N VAL A 113 3.59 -8.53 -1.91
CA VAL A 113 4.73 -8.16 -1.06
C VAL A 113 4.64 -6.70 -0.62
N GLY A 114 4.29 -5.78 -1.52
CA GLY A 114 4.04 -4.38 -1.19
C GLY A 114 2.97 -4.22 -0.11
N ASN A 115 1.83 -4.89 -0.28
CA ASN A 115 0.73 -4.92 0.67
C ASN A 115 1.14 -5.55 2.00
N LEU A 116 1.94 -6.61 1.99
CA LEU A 116 2.46 -7.25 3.20
C LEU A 116 3.38 -6.31 3.99
N ILE A 117 4.29 -5.61 3.30
CA ILE A 117 5.16 -4.59 3.91
C ILE A 117 4.31 -3.48 4.54
N MET A 118 3.33 -2.96 3.81
CA MET A 118 2.43 -1.92 4.32
C MET A 118 1.61 -2.39 5.52
N LEU A 119 1.11 -3.63 5.50
CA LEU A 119 0.38 -4.22 6.61
C LEU A 119 1.27 -4.36 7.86
N ALA A 120 2.50 -4.85 7.69
CA ALA A 120 3.47 -4.94 8.78
C ALA A 120 3.78 -3.55 9.36
N LEU A 121 4.00 -2.54 8.51
CA LEU A 121 4.18 -1.15 8.91
C LEU A 121 2.95 -0.62 9.67
N CYS A 122 1.74 -0.94 9.23
CA CYS A 122 0.51 -0.55 9.92
C CYS A 122 0.43 -1.14 11.33
N VAL A 123 0.75 -2.44 11.48
CA VAL A 123 0.79 -3.10 12.80
C VAL A 123 1.85 -2.46 13.70
N CYS A 124 3.04 -2.16 13.16
CA CYS A 124 4.10 -1.49 13.90
C CYS A 124 3.68 -0.08 14.36
N GLY A 125 3.12 0.73 13.46
CA GLY A 125 2.63 2.07 13.78
C GLY A 125 1.50 2.06 14.82
N TYR A 126 0.57 1.11 14.71
CA TYR A 126 -0.50 0.89 15.69
C TYR A 126 0.07 0.59 17.08
N LYS A 127 0.96 -0.40 17.18
CA LYS A 127 1.55 -0.83 18.47
C LYS A 127 2.35 0.30 19.11
N LEU A 128 3.13 1.02 18.32
CA LEU A 128 3.96 2.12 18.80
C LEU A 128 3.11 3.25 19.41
N LEU A 129 2.03 3.65 18.75
CA LEU A 129 1.13 4.67 19.26
C LEU A 129 0.26 4.17 20.44
N ARG A 130 -0.10 2.88 20.46
CA ARG A 130 -0.82 2.29 21.60
C ARG A 130 0.01 2.36 22.88
N ASN A 131 1.25 1.92 22.82
CA ASN A 131 2.14 1.86 23.98
C ASN A 131 2.45 3.28 24.50
N ALA A 132 2.61 4.25 23.60
CA ALA A 132 2.80 5.65 23.98
C ALA A 132 1.60 6.21 24.79
N SER A 133 0.36 5.86 24.39
CA SER A 133 -0.84 6.28 25.12
C SER A 133 -1.00 5.60 26.48
N GLU A 134 -0.52 4.36 26.64
CA GLU A 134 -0.56 3.63 27.92
C GLU A 134 0.43 4.20 28.94
N VAL A 135 1.60 4.66 28.49
CA VAL A 135 2.60 5.32 29.34
C VAL A 135 2.04 6.64 29.93
N ASP A 136 1.35 7.45 29.12
CA ASP A 136 0.77 8.71 29.58
C ASP A 136 -0.40 8.52 30.57
N ALA A 137 -1.09 7.38 30.52
CA ALA A 137 -2.21 7.08 31.43
C ALA A 137 -1.76 6.51 32.79
N GLY A 138 -0.50 6.05 32.90
CA GLY A 138 0.07 5.47 34.11
C GLY A 138 1.00 6.41 34.90
N SER A 139 1.22 7.64 34.42
CA SER A 139 2.01 8.71 35.05
C SER A 139 1.14 9.78 35.67
#